data_AF-A0A973TYP8-F1
#
_entry.id   AF-A0A973TYP8-F1
#
_cell.length_a   1.000
_cell.length_b   1.000
_cell.length_c   1.000
_cell.angle_alpha   90.00
_cell.angle_beta   90.00
_cell.angle_gamma   90.00
#
_symmetry.space_group_name_H-M   'P 1'
#
loop_
_entity.id
_entity.type
_entity.pdbx_description
1 polymer ?
#
loop_
_entity_poly.entity_id
_entity_poly.type
_entity_poly.pdbx_seq_one_letter_code
_entity_poly.pdbx_strand_id
1 'polypeptide(L)'
;MIESELSAFELYALHWDERDRAITASFEGPLDDAGRGTWDAPPEHDWVRFHLRFASVEDVEVRGWSYELPTGVEQVAVGERVSVTVTGEGTDVRFTSAPAVRVGSRTYKAGSL
;
A
#
# COMPACT_ATOMS: atom_id res chain seq x y z
N MET A 1 12.41 -4.95 1.63
CA MET A 1 11.72 -3.72 1.24
C MET A 1 10.76 -3.39 2.38
N ILE A 2 11.21 -2.61 3.36
CA ILE A 2 10.55 -2.52 4.68
C ILE A 2 10.51 -1.03 5.05
N GLU A 3 9.31 -0.47 5.15
CA GLU A 3 8.94 0.91 5.52
C GLU A 3 9.36 2.08 4.63
N SER A 4 10.66 2.26 4.33
CA SER A 4 11.14 3.50 3.70
C SER A 4 10.66 3.74 2.27
N GLU A 5 10.19 2.70 1.58
CA GLU A 5 9.71 2.79 0.20
C GLU A 5 8.22 3.14 0.11
N LEU A 6 7.41 2.83 1.13
CA LEU A 6 5.97 3.09 1.08
C LEU A 6 5.60 4.51 1.49
N SER A 7 6.44 5.18 2.29
CA SER A 7 6.23 6.56 2.71
C SER A 7 6.27 7.57 1.54
N ALA A 8 6.82 7.18 0.39
CA ALA A 8 6.82 7.98 -0.83
C ALA A 8 5.48 7.94 -1.60
N PHE A 9 4.56 7.06 -1.20
CA PHE A 9 3.30 6.83 -1.90
C PHE A 9 2.11 7.06 -0.97
N GLU A 10 1.02 7.56 -1.54
CA GLU A 10 -0.25 7.75 -0.87
C GLU A 10 -1.06 6.45 -0.90
N LEU A 11 -1.50 5.99 0.27
CA LEU A 11 -2.51 4.95 0.38
C LEU A 11 -3.89 5.55 0.14
N TYR A 12 -4.54 5.19 -0.97
CA TYR A 12 -5.89 5.69 -1.30
C TYR A 12 -7.01 4.66 -1.11
N ALA A 13 -6.67 3.38 -0.90
CA ALA A 13 -7.68 2.35 -0.64
C ALA A 13 -7.12 1.15 0.15
N LEU A 14 -7.95 0.65 1.07
CA LEU A 14 -7.86 -0.69 1.64
C LEU A 14 -9.09 -1.50 1.23
N HIS A 15 -8.86 -2.67 0.63
CA HIS A 15 -9.93 -3.59 0.25
C HIS A 15 -9.83 -4.89 1.05
N TRP A 16 -10.89 -5.20 1.80
CA TRP A 16 -11.03 -6.44 2.56
C TRP A 16 -11.74 -7.50 1.72
N ASP A 17 -11.09 -8.65 1.60
CA ASP A 17 -11.65 -9.84 0.99
C ASP A 17 -11.74 -10.94 2.03
N GLU A 18 -12.93 -11.07 2.63
CA GLU A 18 -13.18 -12.07 3.68
C GLU A 18 -13.15 -13.51 3.16
N ARG A 19 -13.42 -13.73 1.87
CA ARG A 19 -13.46 -15.08 1.27
C ARG A 19 -12.07 -15.69 1.24
N ASP A 20 -11.08 -14.87 0.90
CA ASP A 20 -9.68 -15.28 0.80
C ASP A 20 -8.86 -14.93 2.05
N ARG A 21 -9.49 -14.31 3.07
CA ARG A 21 -8.81 -13.75 4.23
C ARG A 21 -7.64 -12.87 3.82
N ALA A 22 -7.91 -11.90 2.96
CA ALA A 22 -6.90 -11.04 2.37
C ALA A 22 -7.26 -9.56 2.50
N ILE A 23 -6.23 -8.72 2.61
CA ILE A 23 -6.36 -7.28 2.52
C ILE A 23 -5.49 -6.81 1.37
N THR A 24 -6.02 -5.94 0.51
CA THR A 24 -5.25 -5.32 -0.58
C THR A 24 -5.15 -3.83 -0.34
N ALA A 25 -3.91 -3.35 -0.17
CA ALA A 25 -3.58 -1.94 -0.05
C ALA A 25 -3.20 -1.39 -1.42
N SER A 26 -3.81 -0.27 -1.80
CA SER A 26 -3.58 0.37 -3.09
C SER A 26 -2.92 1.73 -2.89
N PHE A 27 -1.79 1.89 -3.57
CA PHE A 27 -0.92 3.05 -3.44
C PHE A 27 -0.81 3.78 -4.76
N GLU A 28 -0.63 5.10 -4.70
CA GLU A 28 -0.23 5.91 -5.84
C GLU A 28 0.77 6.99 -5.46
N GLY A 29 1.55 7.45 -6.43
CA GLY A 29 2.46 8.56 -6.20
C GLY A 29 3.34 8.88 -7.40
N PRO A 30 4.12 9.97 -7.29
CA PRO A 30 5.00 10.43 -8.34
C PRO A 30 6.18 9.47 -8.54
N LEU A 31 6.72 9.46 -9.76
CA LEU A 31 7.94 8.75 -10.14
C LEU A 31 9.06 9.73 -10.44
N ASP A 32 10.12 9.68 -9.63
CA ASP A 32 11.41 10.28 -9.97
C ASP A 32 12.18 9.40 -10.98
N ASP A 33 13.37 9.83 -11.39
CA ASP A 33 14.20 9.12 -12.37
C ASP A 33 14.53 7.69 -11.92
N ALA A 34 14.81 7.51 -10.62
CA ALA A 34 15.09 6.20 -10.04
C ALA A 34 13.83 5.32 -10.03
N GLY A 35 12.68 5.88 -9.64
CA GLY A 35 11.38 5.24 -9.65
C GLY A 35 10.98 4.79 -11.05
N ARG A 36 11.21 5.60 -12.08
CA ARG A 36 10.95 5.19 -13.47
C ARG A 36 11.77 3.95 -13.85
N GLY A 37 13.01 3.83 -13.39
CA GLY A 37 13.82 2.63 -13.55
C GLY A 37 13.25 1.42 -12.79
N THR A 38 12.85 1.59 -11.53
CA THR A 38 12.26 0.52 -10.71
C THR A 38 10.95 -0.04 -11.27
N TRP A 39 10.16 0.81 -11.91
CA TRP A 39 8.81 0.49 -12.40
C TRP A 39 8.73 0.30 -13.91
N ASP A 40 9.88 0.22 -14.61
CA ASP A 40 9.98 0.12 -16.06
C ASP A 40 9.06 1.13 -16.80
N ALA A 41 9.02 2.35 -16.28
CA ALA A 41 8.10 3.39 -16.76
C ALA A 41 8.62 4.01 -18.06
N PRO A 42 7.74 4.25 -19.07
CA PRO A 42 8.07 5.11 -20.20
C PRO A 42 8.56 6.50 -19.73
N PRO A 43 9.43 7.18 -20.49
CA PRO A 43 9.96 8.49 -20.10
C PRO A 43 8.90 9.55 -19.80
N GLU A 44 7.73 9.45 -20.45
CA GLU A 44 6.60 10.36 -20.30
C GLU A 44 5.66 10.04 -19.12
N HIS A 45 5.84 8.89 -18.46
CA HIS A 45 5.06 8.50 -17.28
C HIS A 45 5.74 9.02 -16.02
N ASP A 46 5.03 9.85 -15.27
CA ASP A 46 5.50 10.53 -14.07
C ASP A 46 4.80 10.06 -12.79
N TRP A 47 3.91 9.07 -12.89
CA TRP A 47 3.16 8.50 -11.76
C TRP A 47 3.05 6.97 -11.84
N VAL A 48 2.86 6.35 -10.68
CA VAL A 48 2.57 4.92 -10.54
C VAL A 48 1.38 4.67 -9.63
N ARG A 49 0.59 3.66 -9.98
CA ARG A 49 -0.35 2.97 -9.10
C ARG A 49 0.09 1.54 -8.92
N PHE A 50 0.07 1.03 -7.70
CA PHE A 50 0.38 -0.37 -7.43
C PHE A 50 -0.42 -0.92 -6.25
N HIS A 51 -0.47 -2.24 -6.17
CA HIS A 51 -1.28 -2.96 -5.19
C HIS A 51 -0.42 -3.97 -4.44
N LEU A 52 -0.50 -3.93 -3.12
CA LEU A 52 0.10 -4.92 -2.22
C LEU A 52 -1.02 -5.78 -1.64
N ARG A 53 -0.93 -7.10 -1.84
CA ARG A 53 -1.84 -8.07 -1.23
C ARG A 53 -1.19 -8.70 -0.01
N PHE A 54 -1.90 -8.62 1.11
CA PHE A 54 -1.63 -9.32 2.35
C PHE A 54 -2.54 -10.54 2.41
N ALA A 55 -1.95 -11.74 2.46
CA ALA A 55 -2.69 -13.00 2.51
C ALA A 55 -2.66 -13.61 3.92
N SER A 56 -3.54 -14.58 4.16
CA SER A 56 -3.65 -15.28 5.44
C SER A 56 -3.85 -14.30 6.60
N VAL A 57 -4.69 -13.30 6.41
CA VAL A 57 -4.91 -12.21 7.37
C VAL A 57 -5.60 -12.73 8.63
N GLU A 58 -5.10 -12.26 9.78
CA GLU A 58 -5.49 -12.60 11.14
C GLU A 58 -5.49 -11.35 12.02
N ASP A 59 -6.19 -11.45 13.17
CA ASP A 59 -6.19 -10.43 14.22
C ASP A 59 -6.51 -9.02 13.71
N VAL A 60 -7.50 -8.92 12.83
CA VAL A 60 -7.93 -7.64 12.26
C VAL A 60 -8.62 -6.81 13.34
N GLU A 61 -8.07 -5.63 13.61
CA GLU A 61 -8.65 -4.60 14.45
C GLU A 61 -8.88 -3.34 13.62
N VAL A 62 -10.12 -2.86 13.57
CA VAL A 62 -10.47 -1.59 12.90
C VAL A 62 -11.10 -0.68 13.94
N ARG A 63 -10.39 0.36 14.34
CA ARG A 63 -10.90 1.39 15.28
C ARG A 63 -11.43 2.62 14.55
N GLY A 64 -10.96 2.86 13.33
CA GLY A 64 -11.42 3.93 12.46
C GLY A 64 -10.90 3.75 11.04
N TRP A 65 -11.64 4.27 10.06
CA TRP A 65 -11.21 4.35 8.67
C TRP A 65 -11.73 5.64 8.03
N SER A 66 -10.80 6.42 7.48
CA SER A 66 -11.05 7.58 6.62
C SER A 66 -10.10 7.54 5.43
N TYR A 67 -10.65 7.68 4.23
CA TYR A 67 -9.88 7.77 2.99
C TYR A 67 -9.56 9.23 2.63
N GLU A 68 -10.06 10.20 3.40
CA GLU A 68 -9.99 11.63 3.06
C GLU A 68 -8.66 12.26 3.46
N LEU A 69 -7.87 11.59 4.31
CA LEU A 69 -6.66 12.15 4.91
C LEU A 69 -5.46 11.20 4.69
N PRO A 70 -4.24 11.75 4.59
CA PRO A 70 -3.05 10.95 4.35
C PRO A 70 -2.93 9.82 5.36
N THR A 71 -2.74 8.62 4.84
CA THR A 71 -2.68 7.41 5.64
C THR A 71 -1.31 6.74 5.44
N GLY A 72 -0.60 6.52 6.54
CA GLY A 72 0.66 5.79 6.58
C GLY A 72 0.45 4.30 6.75
N VAL A 73 1.40 3.50 6.25
CA VAL A 73 1.43 2.04 6.41
C VAL A 73 2.78 1.64 6.98
N GLU A 74 2.76 1.07 8.17
CA GLU A 74 3.92 0.48 8.85
C GLU A 74 3.84 -1.04 8.79
N GLN A 75 4.98 -1.70 8.61
CA GLN A 75 5.07 -3.16 8.54
C GLN A 75 6.23 -3.67 9.39
N VAL A 76 5.91 -4.37 10.47
CA VAL A 76 6.89 -4.94 11.39
C VAL A 76 6.91 -6.46 11.24
N ALA A 77 8.09 -7.03 11.02
CA ALA A 77 8.23 -8.49 10.96
C ALA A 77 7.96 -9.13 12.33
N VAL A 78 7.14 -10.17 12.35
CA VAL A 78 6.80 -10.96 13.55
C VAL A 78 6.96 -12.44 13.22
N GLY A 79 8.16 -12.97 13.44
CA GLY A 79 8.53 -14.31 12.98
C GLY A 79 8.52 -14.39 11.45
N GLU A 80 7.76 -15.34 10.89
CA GLU A 80 7.57 -15.49 9.43
C GLU A 80 6.42 -14.63 8.88
N ARG A 81 5.77 -13.84 9.73
CA ARG A 81 4.61 -13.01 9.42
C ARG A 81 4.98 -11.53 9.51
N VAL A 82 4.03 -10.67 9.15
CA VAL A 82 4.13 -9.22 9.32
C VAL A 82 2.93 -8.70 10.08
N SER A 83 3.17 -7.85 11.06
CA SER A 83 2.17 -6.99 11.68
C SER A 83 2.09 -5.71 10.87
N VAL A 84 0.90 -5.35 10.43
CA VAL A 84 0.64 -4.17 9.61
C VAL A 84 -0.20 -3.20 10.41
N THR A 85 0.25 -1.96 10.47
CA THR A 85 -0.47 -0.85 11.09
C THR A 85 -0.71 0.22 10.05
N VAL A 86 -1.97 0.59 9.85
CA VAL A 86 -2.39 1.64 8.95
C VAL A 86 -2.97 2.77 9.78
N THR A 87 -2.32 3.93 9.74
CA THR A 87 -2.63 5.07 10.61
C THR A 87 -2.80 6.35 9.82
N GLY A 88 -3.75 7.17 10.25
CA GLY A 88 -4.04 8.48 9.68
C GLY A 88 -5.06 9.18 10.55
N GLU A 89 -5.36 10.45 10.28
CA GLU A 89 -6.44 11.12 11.00
C GLU A 89 -7.78 10.43 10.67
N GLY A 90 -8.43 9.88 11.70
CA GLY A 90 -9.64 9.06 11.53
C GLY A 90 -9.40 7.61 11.08
N THR A 91 -8.14 7.19 10.91
CA THR A 91 -7.76 5.83 10.48
C THR A 91 -6.87 5.15 11.51
N ASP A 92 -7.29 3.98 12.01
CA ASP A 92 -6.47 3.06 12.81
C ASP A 92 -6.94 1.63 12.50
N VAL A 93 -6.18 0.96 11.64
CA VAL A 93 -6.37 -0.43 11.24
C VAL A 93 -5.11 -1.22 11.55
N ARG A 94 -5.26 -2.36 12.22
CA ARG A 94 -4.15 -3.29 12.51
C ARG A 94 -4.53 -4.69 12.08
N PHE A 95 -3.55 -5.46 11.60
CA PHE A 95 -3.72 -6.87 11.30
C PHE A 95 -2.38 -7.59 11.20
N THR A 96 -2.40 -8.91 11.32
CA THR A 96 -1.24 -9.78 11.07
C THR A 96 -1.45 -10.55 9.76
N SER A 97 -0.41 -10.70 8.95
CA SER A 97 -0.51 -11.40 7.65
C SER A 97 0.80 -12.07 7.24
N ALA A 98 0.77 -12.85 6.16
CA ALA A 98 1.99 -13.21 5.44
C ALA A 98 2.64 -11.97 4.81
N PRO A 99 3.95 -11.98 4.49
CA PRO A 99 4.61 -10.87 3.83
C PRO A 99 3.87 -10.42 2.57
N ALA A 100 3.75 -9.10 2.39
CA ALA A 100 3.03 -8.52 1.27
C ALA A 100 3.64 -8.93 -0.07
N VAL A 101 2.78 -9.21 -1.05
CA VAL A 101 3.21 -9.42 -2.44
C VAL A 101 2.59 -8.36 -3.34
N ARG A 102 3.38 -7.86 -4.30
CA ARG A 102 2.86 -6.96 -5.34
C ARG A 102 1.99 -7.77 -6.30
N VAL A 103 0.72 -7.42 -6.42
CA VAL A 103 -0.25 -8.13 -7.28
C VAL A 103 -0.63 -7.37 -8.55
N GLY A 104 -0.18 -6.13 -8.69
CA GLY A 104 -0.37 -5.35 -9.90
C GLY A 104 0.25 -3.98 -9.80
N SER A 105 0.57 -3.40 -10.95
CA SER A 105 1.02 -2.02 -11.07
C SER A 105 0.73 -1.46 -12.45
N ARG A 106 0.62 -0.13 -12.52
CA ARG A 106 0.49 0.63 -13.75
C ARG A 106 1.16 1.98 -13.59
N THR A 107 1.99 2.35 -14.55
CA THR A 107 2.53 3.70 -14.67
C THR A 107 1.66 4.52 -15.62
N TYR A 108 1.61 5.83 -15.41
CA TYR A 108 0.84 6.74 -16.25
C TYR A 108 1.41 8.15 -16.19
N LYS A 109 0.99 8.98 -17.14
CA LYS A 109 1.17 10.42 -17.09
C LYS A 109 0.02 11.04 -16.30
N ALA A 110 0.30 11.71 -15.18
CA ALA A 110 -0.71 12.47 -14.49
C ALA A 110 -1.15 13.67 -15.34
N GLY A 111 -2.46 13.83 -15.50
CA GLY A 111 -3.01 15.02 -16.13
C GLY A 111 -2.91 16.21 -15.17
N SER A 112 -2.36 17.31 -15.62
CA SER A 112 -2.58 18.62 -15.00
C SER A 112 -3.98 19.10 -15.39
N LEU A 113 -4.88 19.29 -14.42
CA LEU A 113 -6.12 20.03 -14.62
C LEU A 113 -5.84 21.50 -14.90
#